data_AF-A0A958N8Z8-F1
#
_entry.id   AF-A0A958N8Z8-F1
#
_cell.length_a   1.000
_cell.length_b   1.000
_cell.length_c   1.000
_cell.angle_alpha   90.00
_cell.angle_beta   90.00
_cell.angle_gamma   90.00
#
_symmetry.space_group_name_H-M   'P 1'
#
loop_
_entity.id
_entity.type
_entity.pdbx_description
1 polymer ?
#
loop_
_entity_poly.entity_id
_entity_poly.type
_entity_poly.pdbx_seq_one_letter_code
_entity_poly.pdbx_strand_id
1 'polypeptide(L)'
;MFDQLSDKILGSIKKLGGRGRLTEADIDEAIKEIRLALLEADVNFKVVREFVNRVKEKSIGQDLIKGVSAGQQFTKIVHDELVSTLGGGSEELNLRGNPAVILLVGLQGAGKTT
;
A
#
# COMPACT_ATOMS: atom_id res chain seq x y z
N MET A 1 8.85 -3.03 11.69
CA MET A 1 9.59 -3.51 10.49
C MET A 1 9.64 -2.44 9.41
N PHE A 2 8.66 -1.52 9.33
CA PHE A 2 8.65 -0.40 8.38
C PHE A 2 8.28 0.91 9.07
N ASP A 3 8.98 1.24 10.15
CA ASP A 3 8.49 2.25 11.10
C ASP A 3 8.52 3.65 10.47
N GLN A 4 9.59 4.01 9.75
CA GLN A 4 9.70 5.28 9.01
C GLN A 4 8.64 5.42 7.90
N LEU A 5 8.38 4.35 7.16
CA LEU A 5 7.35 4.33 6.11
C LEU A 5 5.96 4.46 6.73
N SER A 6 5.71 3.74 7.82
CA SER A 6 4.43 3.78 8.54
C SER A 6 4.15 5.18 9.07
N ASP A 7 5.13 5.83 9.67
CA ASP A 7 5.01 7.18 10.21
C ASP A 7 4.70 8.21 9.12
N LYS A 8 5.37 8.12 7.97
CA LYS A 8 5.11 9.02 6.83
C LYS A 8 3.72 8.83 6.25
N ILE A 9 3.31 7.59 5.98
CA ILE A 9 1.98 7.30 5.43
C ILE A 9 0.87 7.73 6.39
N LEU A 10 0.99 7.38 7.68
CA LEU A 10 0.02 7.78 8.70
C LEU A 10 -0.02 9.29 8.89
N GLY A 11 1.14 9.96 8.79
CA GLY A 11 1.25 11.42 8.81
C GLY A 11 0.46 12.08 7.68
N SER A 12 0.64 11.63 6.44
CA SER A 12 -0.08 12.14 5.27
C SER A 12 -1.60 11.94 5.40
N ILE A 13 -2.03 10.78 5.90
CA ILE A 13 -3.45 10.46 6.11
C ILE A 13 -4.07 11.31 7.23
N LYS A 14 -3.36 11.54 8.34
CA LYS A 14 -3.85 12.37 9.46
C LYS A 14 -4.13 13.81 9.04
N LYS A 15 -3.33 14.38 8.13
CA LYS A 15 -3.56 15.73 7.57
C LYS A 15 -4.90 15.83 6.84
N LEU A 16 -5.32 14.75 6.18
CA LEU A 16 -6.59 14.65 5.47
C LEU A 16 -7.77 14.43 6.43
N GLY A 17 -7.58 13.65 7.48
CA GLY A 17 -8.65 13.29 8.44
C GLY A 17 -9.22 14.47 9.26
N GLY A 18 -8.48 15.57 9.40
CA GLY A 18 -8.94 16.77 10.09
C GLY A 18 -9.87 17.68 9.28
N ARG A 19 -10.04 17.41 7.97
CA ARG A 19 -10.83 18.23 7.05
C ARG A 19 -12.18 17.57 6.77
N GLY A 20 -13.27 18.33 6.93
CA GLY A 20 -14.64 17.82 6.75
C GLY A 20 -15.00 17.43 5.31
N ARG A 21 -14.31 18.01 4.32
CA ARG A 21 -14.43 17.67 2.90
C ARG A 21 -13.04 17.71 2.27
N LEU A 22 -12.69 16.67 1.53
CA LEU A 22 -11.43 16.63 0.78
C LEU A 22 -11.63 17.26 -0.60
N THR A 23 -10.68 18.10 -0.99
CA THR A 23 -10.55 18.61 -2.36
C THR A 23 -9.59 17.74 -3.15
N GLU A 24 -9.65 17.83 -4.48
CA GLU A 24 -8.71 17.13 -5.36
C GLU A 24 -7.25 17.55 -5.11
N ALA A 25 -7.04 18.82 -4.73
CA ALA A 25 -5.73 19.33 -4.33
C ALA A 25 -5.18 18.67 -3.06
N ASP A 26 -6.05 18.38 -2.07
CA ASP A 26 -5.65 17.69 -0.84
C ASP A 26 -5.20 16.25 -1.15
N ILE A 27 -5.92 15.58 -2.05
CA ILE A 27 -5.61 14.21 -2.50
C ILE A 27 -4.27 14.19 -3.23
N ASP A 28 -4.04 15.13 -4.15
CA ASP A 28 -2.78 15.23 -4.88
C ASP A 28 -1.58 15.51 -3.98
N GLU A 29 -1.74 16.34 -2.94
CA GLU A 29 -0.70 16.59 -1.94
C GLU A 29 -0.36 15.32 -1.16
N ALA A 30 -1.37 14.60 -0.65
CA ALA A 30 -1.16 13.37 0.11
C ALA A 30 -0.52 12.26 -0.75
N ILE A 31 -0.97 12.11 -1.99
CA ILE A 31 -0.39 11.14 -2.95
C ILE A 31 1.08 11.46 -3.21
N LYS A 32 1.45 12.75 -3.32
CA LYS A 32 2.84 13.17 -3.51
C LYS A 32 3.72 12.79 -2.32
N GLU A 33 3.22 12.95 -1.08
CA GLU A 33 3.93 12.54 0.13
C GLU A 33 4.10 11.02 0.21
N ILE A 34 3.03 10.25 -0.07
CA ILE A 34 3.08 8.79 -0.09
C ILE A 34 4.07 8.29 -1.15
N ARG A 35 4.09 8.91 -2.33
CA ARG A 35 5.05 8.59 -3.39
C ARG A 35 6.50 8.76 -2.92
N LEU A 36 6.80 9.87 -2.25
CA LEU A 36 8.14 10.12 -1.72
C LEU A 36 8.50 9.09 -0.64
N ALA A 37 7.58 8.81 0.29
CA ALA A 37 7.80 7.82 1.34
C ALA A 37 8.11 6.43 0.78
N LEU A 38 7.40 6.00 -0.27
CA LEU A 38 7.65 4.70 -0.92
C LEU A 38 9.00 4.66 -1.64
N LEU A 39 9.39 5.74 -2.33
CA LEU A 39 10.69 5.81 -3.02
C LEU A 39 11.86 5.82 -2.04
N GLU A 40 11.73 6.51 -0.91
CA GLU A 40 12.73 6.51 0.16
C GLU A 40 12.83 5.16 0.88
N ALA A 41 11.77 4.35 0.84
CA ALA A 41 11.76 3.00 1.41
C ALA A 41 12.28 1.93 0.43
N ASP A 42 13.07 2.33 -0.58
CA ASP A 42 13.65 1.46 -1.60
C ASP A 42 12.62 0.65 -2.42
N VAL A 43 11.38 1.13 -2.52
CA VAL A 43 10.36 0.49 -3.37
C VAL A 43 10.66 0.78 -4.84
N ASN A 44 10.52 -0.23 -5.70
CA ASN A 44 10.77 -0.10 -7.13
C ASN A 44 9.91 1.01 -7.75
N PHE A 45 10.54 1.93 -8.51
CA PHE A 45 9.87 3.06 -9.14
C PHE A 45 8.62 2.68 -9.96
N LYS A 46 8.64 1.56 -10.68
CA LYS A 46 7.47 1.10 -11.47
C LYS A 46 6.30 0.77 -10.55
N VAL A 47 6.58 0.04 -9.47
CA VAL A 47 5.56 -0.32 -8.46
C VAL A 47 4.99 0.93 -7.82
N VAL A 48 5.83 1.89 -7.44
CA VAL A 48 5.36 3.16 -6.86
C VAL A 48 4.48 3.94 -7.84
N ARG A 49 4.89 4.04 -9.11
CA ARG A 49 4.12 4.75 -10.13
C ARG A 49 2.75 4.14 -10.34
N GLU A 50 2.68 2.82 -10.46
CA GLU A 50 1.42 2.11 -10.64
C GLU A 50 0.52 2.20 -9.40
N PHE A 51 1.09 2.04 -8.21
CA PHE A 51 0.39 2.20 -6.94
C PHE A 51 -0.28 3.58 -6.84
N VAL A 52 0.49 4.65 -7.08
CA VAL A 52 0.00 6.03 -7.02
C VAL A 52 -1.13 6.28 -8.01
N ASN A 53 -1.00 5.77 -9.24
CA ASN A 53 -2.05 5.92 -10.25
C ASN A 53 -3.35 5.25 -9.82
N ARG A 54 -3.28 4.03 -9.28
CA ARG A 54 -4.47 3.29 -8.81
C ARG A 54 -5.13 3.95 -7.60
N VAL A 55 -4.33 4.49 -6.67
CA VAL A 55 -4.86 5.29 -5.55
C VAL A 55 -5.56 6.54 -6.07
N LYS A 56 -4.96 7.27 -7.02
CA LYS A 56 -5.56 8.49 -7.59
C LYS A 56 -6.89 8.22 -8.28
N GLU A 57 -6.94 7.22 -9.17
CA GLU A 57 -8.18 6.83 -9.87
C GLU A 57 -9.30 6.47 -8.89
N LYS A 58 -8.99 5.64 -7.88
CA LYS A 58 -9.96 5.22 -6.86
C LYS A 58 -10.42 6.38 -5.96
N SER A 59 -9.56 7.37 -5.73
CA SER A 59 -9.85 8.52 -4.86
C SER A 59 -10.74 9.56 -5.55
N ILE A 60 -10.67 9.68 -6.88
CA ILE A 60 -11.50 10.59 -7.68
C ILE A 60 -12.82 9.93 -8.07
N GLY A 61 -12.81 8.62 -8.35
CA GLY A 61 -13.95 7.89 -8.91
C GLY A 61 -14.95 7.30 -7.91
N GLN A 62 -14.70 7.36 -6.60
CA GLN A 62 -15.65 6.84 -5.61
C GLN A 62 -16.59 7.95 -5.11
N ASP A 63 -17.90 7.72 -5.28
CA ASP A 63 -18.91 8.48 -4.56
C ASP A 63 -18.69 8.33 -3.05
N LEU A 64 -18.64 9.47 -2.35
CA LEU A 64 -18.50 9.52 -0.90
C LEU A 64 -19.58 8.65 -0.24
N ILE A 65 -19.18 7.52 0.34
CA ILE A 65 -20.05 6.69 1.16
C ILE A 65 -20.58 7.53 2.31
N LYS A 66 -21.90 7.71 2.36
CA LYS A 66 -22.57 8.48 3.43
C LYS A 66 -22.27 7.83 4.79
N GLY A 67 -21.85 8.64 5.76
CA GLY A 67 -21.57 8.19 7.13
C GLY A 67 -20.11 7.80 7.43
N VAL A 68 -19.21 7.86 6.44
CA VAL A 68 -17.76 7.65 6.63
C VAL A 68 -17.03 8.94 6.25
N SER A 69 -16.02 9.34 7.03
CA SER A 69 -15.25 10.54 6.70
C SER A 69 -14.41 10.34 5.44
N ALA A 70 -14.21 11.41 4.68
CA ALA A 70 -13.42 11.36 3.45
C ALA A 70 -11.97 10.88 3.72
N GLY A 71 -11.39 11.25 4.87
CA GLY A 71 -10.08 10.75 5.30
C GLY A 71 -10.08 9.24 5.58
N GLN A 72 -11.13 8.69 6.19
CA GLN A 72 -11.25 7.24 6.41
C GLN A 72 -11.40 6.47 5.09
N GLN A 73 -12.16 7.01 4.13
CA GLN A 73 -12.27 6.41 2.79
C GLN A 73 -10.92 6.41 2.06
N PHE A 74 -10.21 7.54 2.10
CA PHE A 74 -8.87 7.61 1.52
C PHE A 74 -7.89 6.63 2.19
N THR A 75 -7.95 6.52 3.53
CA THR A 75 -7.16 5.54 4.30
C THR A 75 -7.43 4.12 3.80
N LYS A 76 -8.71 3.78 3.61
CA LYS A 76 -9.11 2.47 3.09
C LYS A 76 -8.56 2.23 1.69
N ILE A 77 -8.68 3.20 0.78
CA ILE A 77 -8.16 3.08 -0.59
C ILE A 77 -6.65 2.79 -0.58
N VAL A 78 -5.89 3.55 0.22
CA VAL A 78 -4.44 3.35 0.36
C VAL A 78 -4.14 1.96 0.94
N HIS A 79 -4.87 1.54 1.97
CA HIS A 79 -4.68 0.23 2.58
C HIS A 79 -4.97 -0.93 1.61
N ASP A 80 -6.13 -0.89 0.95
CA ASP A 80 -6.54 -1.92 -0.01
C ASP A 80 -5.52 -2.03 -1.16
N GLU A 81 -4.94 -0.90 -1.57
CA GLU A 81 -3.93 -0.87 -2.62
C GLU A 81 -2.57 -1.40 -2.14
N LEU A 82 -2.20 -1.18 -0.88
CA LEU A 82 -1.00 -1.77 -0.28
C LEU A 82 -1.14 -3.29 -0.20
N VAL A 83 -2.30 -3.77 0.26
CA VAL A 83 -2.63 -5.19 0.33
C VAL A 83 -2.56 -5.83 -1.05
N SER A 84 -3.21 -5.23 -2.05
CA SER A 84 -3.15 -5.68 -3.45
C SER A 84 -1.73 -5.75 -3.99
N THR A 85 -0.91 -4.73 -3.71
CA THR A 85 0.49 -4.66 -4.17
C THR A 85 1.37 -5.73 -3.53
N LEU A 86 1.05 -6.16 -2.31
CA LEU A 86 1.78 -7.20 -1.58
C LEU A 86 1.33 -8.63 -1.90
N GLY A 87 0.39 -8.82 -2.84
CA GLY A 87 -0.13 -10.13 -3.23
C GLY A 87 -1.58 -10.39 -2.83
N GLY A 88 -2.27 -9.40 -2.28
CA GLY A 88 -3.71 -9.40 -2.02
C GLY A 88 -4.15 -10.15 -0.77
N GLY A 89 -3.62 -11.36 -0.52
CA GLY A 89 -4.05 -12.20 0.59
C GLY A 89 -2.98 -13.15 1.09
N SER A 90 -3.36 -13.96 2.08
CA SER A 90 -2.51 -15.06 2.56
C SER A 90 -2.66 -16.24 1.62
N GLU A 91 -1.59 -16.60 0.92
CA GLU A 91 -1.52 -17.84 0.14
C GLU A 91 -0.96 -18.96 1.03
N GLU A 92 -1.68 -20.09 1.11
CA GLU A 92 -1.20 -21.27 1.83
C GLU A 92 -0.19 -22.06 0.98
N LEU A 93 0.77 -22.70 1.66
CA LEU A 93 1.73 -23.56 0.99
C LEU A 93 1.05 -24.85 0.52
N ASN A 94 0.97 -25.06 -0.79
CA ASN A 94 0.35 -26.25 -1.37
C ASN A 94 1.32 -27.45 -1.35
N LEU A 95 1.03 -28.45 -0.50
CA LEU A 95 1.84 -29.68 -0.33
C LEU A 95 1.17 -30.94 -0.89
N ARG A 96 0.21 -30.83 -1.81
CA ARG A 96 -0.59 -31.98 -2.28
C ARG A 96 0.14 -32.98 -3.18
N GLY A 97 1.43 -32.79 -3.48
CA GLY A 97 2.23 -33.69 -4.33
C GLY A 97 2.62 -35.01 -3.64
N ASN A 98 2.83 -36.09 -4.40
CA ASN A 98 3.32 -37.37 -3.86
C ASN A 98 4.49 -37.92 -4.70
N PRO A 99 5.76 -37.75 -4.26
CA PRO A 99 6.17 -36.94 -3.12
C PRO A 99 6.03 -35.43 -3.38
N ALA A 100 5.77 -34.64 -2.34
CA ALA A 100 5.87 -33.19 -2.41
C ALA A 100 7.34 -32.78 -2.21
N VAL A 101 7.97 -32.22 -3.24
CA VAL A 101 9.37 -31.78 -3.19
C VAL A 101 9.40 -30.26 -3.31
N ILE A 102 10.02 -29.59 -2.33
CA ILE A 102 10.20 -28.12 -2.30
C ILE A 102 11.69 -27.82 -2.44
N LEU A 103 12.01 -26.86 -3.30
CA LEU A 103 13.37 -26.34 -3.46
C LEU A 103 13.45 -24.94 -2.84
N LEU A 104 14.29 -24.79 -1.80
CA LEU A 104 14.62 -23.50 -1.22
C LEU A 104 15.82 -22.91 -1.96
N VAL A 105 15.60 -21.84 -2.72
CA VAL A 105 16.63 -21.13 -3.48
C VAL A 105 16.69 -19.66 -3.06
N GLY A 106 17.89 -19.08 -3.07
CA GLY A 106 18.08 -17.68 -2.73
C GLY A 106 19.56 -17.32 -2.63
N LEU A 107 19.84 -16.03 -2.65
CA LEU A 107 21.20 -15.50 -2.53
C LEU A 107 21.85 -15.88 -1.19
N GLN A 108 23.18 -15.74 -1.11
CA GLN A 108 23.89 -15.91 0.15
C GLN A 108 23.40 -14.87 1.17
N GLY A 109 23.19 -15.28 2.43
CA GLY A 109 22.66 -14.41 3.47
C GLY A 109 21.16 -14.16 3.43
N ALA A 110 20.41 -14.74 2.47
CA ALA A 110 18.95 -14.58 2.37
C ALA A 110 18.14 -15.46 3.35
N GLY A 111 18.79 -16.10 4.32
CA GLY A 111 18.11 -16.94 5.31
C GLY A 111 17.61 -18.30 4.82
N LYS A 112 17.93 -18.75 3.59
CA LYS A 112 17.42 -20.02 3.02
C LYS A 112 17.71 -21.32 3.82
N THR A 113 18.66 -21.29 4.75
CA THR A 113 19.00 -22.44 5.64
C THR A 113 18.33 -22.32 7.01
N THR A 114 17.88 -21.12 7.38
CA THR A 114 17.27 -20.79 8.67
C THR A 114 15.77 -21.01 8.61
#